data_AF-W7MY63-F1
#
_entry.id   AF-W7MY63-F1
#
_cell.length_a   1.000
_cell.length_b   1.000
_cell.length_c   1.000
_cell.angle_alpha   90.00
_cell.angle_beta   90.00
_cell.angle_gamma   90.00
#
_symmetry.space_group_name_H-M   'P 1'
#
loop_
_entity.id
_entity.type
_entity.pdbx_description
1 polymer ?
#
loop_
_entity_poly.entity_id
_entity_poly.type
_entity_poly.pdbx_seq_one_letter_code
_entity_poly.pdbx_strand_id
1 'polypeptide(L)'
;MILGKSELNFVFAIIWSHSVNGEEVHEAILDSPHGVQLDAKPLEAFLASEPRTKKLAMLHGLKESHTGGIQTCYGAKGGLGLHRKVGGVEHWVSTHSSELKYTGIFMRLVWTTDTPRTIEWALEEENKAHPGEELSGPPNFIKVPNGASTVLTC
;
A
#
# COMPACT_ATOMS: atom_id res chain seq x y z
N MET A 1 15.50 -9.53 -22.02
CA MET A 1 15.45 -9.93 -20.59
C MET A 1 14.18 -9.34 -20.03
N ILE A 2 13.18 -10.16 -19.71
CA ILE A 2 11.92 -9.69 -19.11
C ILE A 2 12.28 -9.28 -17.68
N LEU A 3 12.54 -7.99 -17.47
CA LEU A 3 12.77 -7.43 -16.15
C LEU A 3 11.50 -7.67 -15.32
N GLY A 4 11.68 -8.27 -14.14
CA GLY A 4 10.63 -8.80 -13.30
C GLY A 4 9.41 -7.89 -13.13
N LYS A 5 8.29 -8.31 -13.71
CA LYS A 5 7.05 -8.27 -12.94
C LYS A 5 7.28 -9.17 -11.73
N SER A 6 7.70 -8.56 -10.64
CA SER A 6 7.79 -9.24 -9.35
C SER A 6 6.37 -9.69 -9.00
N GLU A 7 6.14 -11.01 -9.00
CA GLU A 7 4.87 -11.64 -8.60
C GLU A 7 4.45 -11.20 -7.18
N LEU A 8 5.37 -10.62 -6.42
CA LEU A 8 5.17 -10.13 -5.06
C LEU A 8 4.55 -8.71 -5.02
N ASN A 9 4.65 -7.91 -6.08
CA ASN A 9 4.11 -6.55 -6.11
C ASN A 9 2.70 -6.51 -6.71
N PHE A 10 1.70 -6.85 -5.88
CA PHE A 10 0.30 -6.92 -6.27
C PHE A 10 -0.60 -6.09 -5.34
N VAL A 11 -1.86 -5.93 -5.76
CA VAL A 11 -2.96 -5.54 -4.89
C VAL A 11 -4.02 -6.64 -5.01
N PHE A 12 -4.37 -7.23 -3.88
CA PHE A 12 -5.50 -8.13 -3.76
C PHE A 12 -6.69 -7.34 -3.22
N ALA A 13 -7.85 -7.44 -3.88
CA ALA A 13 -9.05 -6.76 -3.46
C ALA A 13 -10.07 -7.75 -2.90
N ILE A 14 -10.48 -7.55 -1.65
CA ILE A 14 -11.65 -8.22 -1.07
C ILE A 14 -12.82 -7.27 -1.23
N ILE A 15 -13.85 -7.71 -1.95
CA ILE A 15 -15.02 -6.88 -2.26
C ILE A 15 -16.23 -7.48 -1.55
N TRP A 16 -16.95 -6.63 -0.82
CA TRP A 16 -18.19 -6.99 -0.17
C TRP A 16 -19.32 -6.11 -0.70
N SER A 17 -20.37 -6.76 -1.22
CA SER A 17 -21.58 -6.09 -1.69
C SER A 17 -22.69 -6.32 -0.67
N HIS A 18 -23.33 -5.25 -0.22
CA HIS A 18 -24.39 -5.29 0.79
C HIS A 18 -25.38 -4.14 0.60
N SER A 19 -26.49 -4.16 1.34
CA SER A 19 -27.52 -3.12 1.25
C SER A 19 -27.51 -2.20 2.45
N VAL A 20 -27.42 -0.89 2.21
CA VAL A 20 -27.54 0.16 3.23
C VAL A 20 -28.76 1.00 2.89
N ASN A 21 -29.75 1.06 3.79
CA ASN A 21 -31.01 1.80 3.57
C ASN A 21 -31.75 1.44 2.26
N GLY A 22 -31.59 0.22 1.77
CA GLY A 22 -32.22 -0.25 0.52
C GLY A 22 -31.41 0.04 -0.75
N GLU A 23 -30.25 0.69 -0.66
CA GLU A 23 -29.31 0.88 -1.77
C GLU A 23 -28.18 -0.16 -1.70
N GLU A 24 -27.79 -0.72 -2.85
CA GLU A 24 -26.63 -1.63 -2.94
C GLU A 24 -25.33 -0.82 -2.88
N VAL A 25 -24.44 -1.21 -1.96
CA VAL A 25 -23.14 -0.61 -1.73
C VAL A 25 -22.08 -1.68 -1.91
N HIS A 26 -20.99 -1.32 -2.59
CA HIS A 26 -19.84 -2.22 -2.79
C HIS A 26 -18.62 -1.62 -2.10
N GLU A 27 -18.07 -2.31 -1.12
CA GLU A 27 -16.88 -1.88 -0.39
C GLU A 27 -15.69 -2.78 -0.72
N ALA A 28 -14.51 -2.19 -0.80
CA ALA A 28 -13.26 -2.88 -1.09
C ALA A 28 -12.23 -2.67 0.02
N ILE A 29 -11.60 -3.76 0.42
CA ILE A 29 -10.36 -3.78 1.19
C ILE A 29 -9.23 -4.16 0.24
N LEU A 30 -8.19 -3.33 0.18
CA LEU A 30 -7.03 -3.52 -0.69
C LEU A 30 -5.85 -4.05 0.13
N ASP A 31 -5.40 -5.27 -0.10
CA ASP A 31 -4.19 -5.82 0.50
C ASP A 31 -3.02 -5.74 -0.48
N SER A 32 -1.99 -4.98 -0.11
CA SER A 32 -0.79 -4.77 -0.93
C SER A 32 0.45 -4.84 -0.03
N PRO A 33 0.89 -6.05 0.35
CA PRO A 33 1.95 -6.25 1.34
C PRO A 33 3.31 -5.67 0.92
N HIS A 34 3.58 -5.63 -0.39
CA HIS A 34 4.85 -5.19 -0.97
C HIS A 34 4.70 -3.94 -1.85
N GLY A 35 3.49 -3.40 -1.96
CA GLY A 35 3.16 -2.33 -2.90
C GLY A 35 2.95 -2.83 -4.33
N VAL A 36 2.50 -1.93 -5.18
CA VAL A 36 2.19 -2.18 -6.60
C VAL A 36 2.73 -1.05 -7.45
N GLN A 37 3.03 -1.34 -8.71
CA GLN A 37 3.28 -0.29 -9.69
C GLN A 37 1.96 0.44 -9.98
N LEU A 38 1.96 1.77 -9.84
CA LEU A 38 0.73 2.56 -9.92
C LEU A 38 0.13 2.62 -11.34
N ASP A 39 0.92 2.31 -12.36
CA ASP A 39 0.53 2.20 -13.77
C ASP A 39 0.20 0.74 -14.18
N ALA A 40 0.10 -0.17 -13.21
CA ALA A 40 -0.22 -1.56 -13.49
C ALA A 40 -1.64 -1.69 -14.09
N LYS A 41 -1.73 -2.23 -15.31
CA LYS A 41 -3.00 -2.44 -16.02
C LYS A 41 -4.11 -3.11 -15.19
N PRO A 42 -3.83 -4.13 -14.34
CA PRO A 42 -4.86 -4.71 -13.49
C PRO A 42 -5.44 -3.74 -12.45
N LEU A 43 -4.61 -2.86 -11.89
CA LEU A 43 -5.07 -1.81 -10.96
C LEU A 43 -5.98 -0.83 -11.70
N GLU A 44 -5.58 -0.37 -12.88
CA GLU A 44 -6.41 0.53 -13.71
C GLU A 44 -7.75 -0.13 -14.09
N ALA A 45 -7.72 -1.41 -14.48
CA ALA A 45 -8.94 -2.15 -14.81
C ALA A 45 -9.89 -2.28 -13.60
N PHE A 46 -9.36 -2.50 -12.40
CA PHE A 46 -10.15 -2.51 -11.17
C PHE A 46 -10.73 -1.13 -10.83
N LEU A 47 -9.95 -0.05 -11.02
CA LEU A 47 -10.44 1.30 -10.77
C LEU A 47 -11.52 1.74 -11.78
N ALA A 48 -11.47 1.21 -13.00
CA ALA A 48 -12.47 1.44 -14.05
C ALA A 48 -13.65 0.45 -14.03
N SER A 49 -13.66 -0.55 -13.15
CA SER A 49 -14.72 -1.56 -13.13
C SER A 49 -16.02 -1.01 -12.58
N GLU A 50 -17.14 -1.50 -13.13
CA GLU A 50 -18.48 -1.27 -12.61
C GLU A 50 -19.04 -2.58 -12.00
N PRO A 51 -19.78 -2.51 -10.87
CA PRO A 51 -20.09 -1.29 -10.13
C PRO A 51 -18.87 -0.75 -9.36
N ARG A 52 -18.80 0.59 -9.21
CA ARG A 52 -17.71 1.22 -8.46
C ARG A 52 -17.72 0.79 -6.99
N THR A 53 -16.52 0.48 -6.49
CA THR A 53 -16.32 0.18 -5.08
C THR A 53 -15.96 1.43 -4.26
N LYS A 54 -16.43 1.52 -3.02
CA LYS A 54 -15.92 2.42 -1.98
C LYS A 54 -14.67 1.79 -1.36
N LYS A 55 -13.60 2.57 -1.18
CA LYS A 55 -12.30 2.06 -0.74
C LYS A 55 -12.23 2.17 0.79
N LEU A 56 -12.82 1.19 1.46
CA LEU A 56 -12.93 1.20 2.93
C LEU A 56 -11.56 1.19 3.59
N ALA A 57 -10.68 0.28 3.14
CA ALA A 57 -9.38 0.15 3.75
C ALA A 57 -8.30 -0.27 2.76
N MET A 58 -7.05 0.03 3.13
CA MET A 58 -5.91 -0.68 2.59
C MET A 58 -4.99 -1.21 3.68
N LEU A 59 -4.45 -2.39 3.42
CA LEU A 59 -3.44 -3.07 4.21
C LEU A 59 -2.11 -2.93 3.47
N HIS A 60 -1.22 -2.09 3.98
CA HIS A 60 0.07 -1.83 3.33
C HIS A 60 1.14 -1.47 4.37
N GLY A 61 2.36 -1.98 4.18
CA GLY A 61 3.47 -1.72 5.08
C GLY A 61 4.24 -0.44 4.82
N LEU A 62 4.96 0.06 5.82
CA LEU A 62 5.76 1.29 5.66
C LEU A 62 7.22 1.02 5.29
N LYS A 63 7.71 -0.20 5.49
CA LYS A 63 9.10 -0.54 5.20
C LYS A 63 9.38 -0.62 3.70
N GLU A 64 10.50 -0.08 3.29
CA GLU A 64 11.09 -0.36 1.98
C GLU A 64 12.01 -1.56 2.12
N SER A 65 12.05 -2.44 1.11
CA SER A 65 13.00 -3.56 1.08
C SER A 65 13.77 -3.50 -0.22
N HIS A 66 15.07 -3.77 -0.15
CA HIS A 66 15.94 -3.83 -1.32
C HIS A 66 16.71 -5.16 -1.32
N THR A 67 16.94 -5.73 -2.49
CA THR A 67 17.81 -6.90 -2.70
C THR A 67 18.50 -6.77 -4.05
N GLY A 68 19.82 -6.89 -4.08
CA GLY A 68 20.63 -6.71 -5.28
C GLY A 68 20.52 -5.31 -5.88
N GLY A 69 20.24 -4.29 -5.06
CA GLY A 69 19.95 -2.92 -5.51
C GLY A 69 18.55 -2.71 -6.09
N ILE A 70 17.72 -3.75 -6.15
CA ILE A 70 16.34 -3.68 -6.64
C ILE A 70 15.39 -3.48 -5.45
N GLN A 71 14.51 -2.49 -5.53
CA GLN A 71 13.44 -2.30 -4.54
C GLN A 71 12.36 -3.39 -4.70
N THR A 72 12.19 -4.20 -3.67
CA THR A 72 11.22 -5.32 -3.65
C THR A 72 9.95 -4.99 -2.87
N CYS A 73 10.02 -4.06 -1.90
CA CYS A 73 8.85 -3.51 -1.19
C CYS A 73 8.84 -1.99 -1.31
N TYR A 74 7.71 -1.39 -1.68
CA TYR A 74 7.63 0.05 -1.96
C TYR A 74 7.40 0.95 -0.74
N GLY A 75 7.10 0.36 0.42
CA GLY A 75 7.03 1.06 1.70
C GLY A 75 6.08 2.26 1.73
N ALA A 76 6.36 3.20 2.62
CA ALA A 76 5.48 4.34 2.88
C ALA A 76 5.18 5.19 1.63
N LYS A 77 6.16 5.39 0.75
CA LYS A 77 5.97 6.15 -0.50
C LYS A 77 5.06 5.42 -1.49
N GLY A 78 5.27 4.12 -1.68
CA GLY A 78 4.41 3.29 -2.53
C GLY A 78 2.98 3.21 -2.00
N GLY A 79 2.82 3.03 -0.69
CA GLY A 79 1.51 3.01 -0.04
C GLY A 79 0.77 4.35 -0.16
N LEU A 80 1.47 5.47 0.03
CA LEU A 80 0.89 6.81 -0.14
C LEU A 80 0.45 7.02 -1.60
N GLY A 81 1.30 6.66 -2.56
CA GLY A 81 0.96 6.71 -3.98
C GLY A 81 -0.25 5.84 -4.33
N LEU A 82 -0.37 4.65 -3.75
CA LEU A 82 -1.55 3.79 -3.92
C LEU A 82 -2.79 4.45 -3.32
N HIS A 83 -2.72 4.99 -2.11
CA HIS A 83 -3.80 5.75 -1.48
C HIS A 83 -4.29 6.89 -2.38
N ARG A 84 -3.39 7.70 -2.93
CA ARG A 84 -3.75 8.76 -3.87
C ARG A 84 -4.40 8.19 -5.14
N LYS A 85 -3.80 7.14 -5.71
CA LYS A 85 -4.24 6.54 -6.98
C LYS A 85 -5.66 5.96 -6.91
N VAL A 86 -6.05 5.40 -5.78
CA VAL A 86 -7.40 4.82 -5.60
C VAL A 86 -8.47 5.85 -5.19
N GLY A 87 -8.11 7.13 -5.13
CA GLY A 87 -8.99 8.23 -4.71
C GLY A 87 -9.11 8.39 -3.20
N GLY A 88 -8.17 7.84 -2.44
CA GLY A 88 -8.19 7.77 -0.98
C GLY A 88 -8.81 6.47 -0.47
N VAL A 89 -8.33 6.05 0.71
CA VAL A 89 -8.97 5.01 1.54
C VAL A 89 -9.42 5.64 2.85
N GLU A 90 -10.48 5.11 3.46
CA GLU A 90 -10.92 5.61 4.78
C GLU A 90 -9.98 5.17 5.90
N HIS A 91 -9.37 3.99 5.76
CA HIS A 91 -8.47 3.42 6.76
C HIS A 91 -7.23 2.81 6.11
N TRP A 92 -6.05 3.36 6.38
CA TRP A 92 -4.78 2.71 6.06
C TRP A 92 -4.28 1.94 7.28
N VAL A 93 -4.46 0.62 7.26
CA VAL A 93 -3.94 -0.25 8.32
C VAL A 93 -2.51 -0.70 7.99
N SER A 94 -1.60 -0.46 8.92
CA SER A 94 -0.22 -0.92 8.81
C SER A 94 -0.14 -2.43 8.96
N THR A 95 0.19 -3.11 7.86
CA THR A 95 0.49 -4.55 7.85
C THR A 95 1.90 -4.77 7.29
N HIS A 96 2.42 -6.00 7.32
CA HIS A 96 3.66 -6.38 6.61
C HIS A 96 4.91 -5.52 6.88
N SER A 97 4.97 -4.84 8.04
CA SER A 97 6.04 -3.90 8.41
C SER A 97 7.08 -4.50 9.37
N SER A 98 7.12 -5.83 9.52
CA SER A 98 8.13 -6.50 10.33
C SER A 98 9.52 -6.34 9.70
N GLU A 99 10.46 -5.80 10.45
CA GLU A 99 11.87 -5.70 10.03
C GLU A 99 12.53 -7.07 10.14
N LEU A 100 12.99 -7.60 9.00
CA LEU A 100 13.69 -8.88 8.98
C LEU A 100 15.19 -8.65 9.19
N LYS A 101 15.79 -9.45 10.06
CA LYS A 101 17.25 -9.52 10.20
C LYS A 101 17.82 -10.49 9.18
N TYR A 102 18.36 -9.95 8.10
CA TYR A 102 19.02 -10.75 7.07
C TYR A 102 20.45 -11.11 7.51
N THR A 103 20.77 -12.42 7.49
CA THR A 103 22.08 -12.93 7.90
C THR A 103 22.65 -13.89 6.85
N GLY A 104 23.96 -14.17 6.94
CA GLY A 104 24.67 -15.06 6.01
C GLY A 104 25.37 -14.33 4.86
N ILE A 105 26.36 -15.01 4.26
CA ILE A 105 27.23 -14.45 3.22
C ILE A 105 26.41 -14.03 2.00
N PHE A 106 25.43 -14.84 1.59
CA PHE A 106 24.57 -14.53 0.45
C PHE A 106 23.83 -13.21 0.63
N MET A 107 23.09 -13.05 1.74
CA MET A 107 22.30 -11.85 2.03
C MET A 107 23.17 -10.59 2.08
N ARG A 108 24.40 -10.71 2.60
CA ARG A 108 25.38 -9.61 2.62
C ARG A 108 25.87 -9.25 1.22
N LEU A 109 26.17 -10.25 0.38
CA LEU A 109 26.65 -10.04 -0.99
C LEU A 109 25.59 -9.40 -1.89
N VAL A 110 24.31 -9.71 -1.67
CA VAL A 110 23.21 -9.09 -2.40
C VAL A 110 22.70 -7.80 -1.75
N TRP A 111 23.33 -7.29 -0.69
CA TRP A 111 22.91 -6.08 0.01
C TRP A 111 21.40 -6.05 0.35
N THR A 112 20.86 -7.19 0.81
CA THR A 112 19.45 -7.24 1.21
C THR A 112 19.24 -6.44 2.48
N THR A 113 18.36 -5.44 2.44
CA THR A 113 18.10 -4.55 3.56
C THR A 113 16.63 -4.14 3.61
N ASP A 114 16.11 -4.03 4.82
CA ASP A 114 14.84 -3.36 5.11
C ASP A 114 15.14 -1.96 5.65
N THR A 115 14.40 -0.95 5.20
CA THR A 115 14.48 0.43 5.67
C THR A 115 13.10 0.84 6.19
N PRO A 116 12.92 1.01 7.51
CA PRO A 116 11.66 1.51 8.05
C PRO A 116 11.47 2.97 7.65
N ARG A 117 10.26 3.30 7.22
CA ARG A 117 9.82 4.68 6.91
C ARG A 117 8.58 5.02 7.73
N THR A 118 8.23 6.30 7.74
CA THR A 118 7.01 6.80 8.36
C THR A 118 6.11 7.48 7.33
N ILE A 119 4.85 7.73 7.70
CA ILE A 119 3.91 8.48 6.84
C ILE A 119 4.40 9.91 6.67
N GLU A 120 4.93 10.53 7.73
CA GLU A 120 5.47 11.89 7.71
C GLU A 120 6.63 11.98 6.73
N TRP A 121 7.54 11.01 6.76
CA TRP A 121 8.64 10.94 5.78
C TRP A 121 8.09 10.85 4.34
N ALA A 122 7.07 10.03 4.09
CA ALA A 122 6.49 9.91 2.75
C ALA A 122 5.81 11.21 2.29
N LEU A 123 5.11 11.91 3.18
CA LEU A 123 4.49 13.21 2.90
C LEU A 123 5.54 14.30 2.64
N GLU A 124 6.63 14.31 3.40
CA GLU A 124 7.76 15.22 3.14
C GLU A 124 8.38 14.97 1.76
N GLU A 125 8.57 13.71 1.38
CA GLU A 125 9.09 13.36 0.05
C GLU A 125 8.09 13.68 -1.07
N GLU A 126 6.79 13.53 -0.84
CA GLU A 126 5.72 13.95 -1.78
C GLU A 126 5.77 15.48 -2.00
N ASN A 127 5.85 16.25 -0.92
CA ASN A 127 5.95 17.71 -0.96
C ASN A 127 7.23 18.21 -1.66
N LYS A 128 8.36 17.52 -1.47
CA LYS A 128 9.61 17.85 -2.18
C LYS A 128 9.52 17.59 -3.68
N ALA A 129 8.80 16.54 -4.08
CA ALA A 129 8.61 16.20 -5.48
C ALA A 129 7.60 17.14 -6.19
N HIS A 130 6.63 17.66 -5.45
CA HIS A 130 5.53 18.51 -5.94
C HIS A 130 5.45 19.85 -5.19
N PRO A 131 6.48 20.71 -5.29
CA PRO A 131 6.52 21.94 -4.51
C PRO A 131 5.40 22.91 -4.92
N GLY A 132 4.53 23.24 -3.96
CA GLY A 132 3.46 24.23 -4.16
C GLY A 132 2.15 23.66 -4.72
N GLU A 133 2.04 22.35 -4.92
CA GLU A 133 0.77 21.69 -5.22
C GLU A 133 -0.06 21.51 -3.95
N GLU A 134 -1.36 21.80 -4.01
CA GLU A 134 -2.30 21.54 -2.92
C GLU A 134 -2.64 20.05 -2.92
N LEU A 135 -1.80 19.26 -2.27
CA LEU A 135 -1.97 17.81 -2.14
C LEU A 135 -3.02 17.48 -1.09
N SER A 136 -3.69 16.34 -1.26
CA SER A 136 -4.64 15.86 -0.24
C SER A 136 -3.93 15.62 1.09
N GLY A 137 -4.65 15.81 2.19
CA GLY A 137 -4.11 15.69 3.54
C GLY A 137 -3.54 14.31 3.88
N PRO A 138 -2.99 14.14 5.10
CA PRO A 138 -2.45 12.87 5.54
C PRO A 138 -3.52 11.77 5.55
N PRO A 139 -3.16 10.52 5.20
CA PRO A 139 -4.09 9.40 5.28
C PRO A 139 -4.44 9.09 6.74
N ASN A 140 -5.65 8.56 6.98
CA ASN A 140 -6.03 8.02 8.28
C ASN A 140 -5.28 6.69 8.51
N PHE A 141 -4.13 6.78 9.18
CA PHE A 141 -3.22 5.66 9.40
C PHE A 141 -3.47 4.98 10.76
N ILE A 142 -3.64 3.66 10.72
CA ILE A 142 -3.97 2.84 11.89
C ILE A 142 -2.88 1.80 12.08
N LYS A 143 -2.32 1.75 13.29
CA LYS A 143 -1.38 0.71 13.70
C LYS A 143 -2.08 -0.28 14.62
N VAL A 144 -2.20 -1.53 14.18
CA VAL A 144 -2.75 -2.62 15.00
C VAL A 144 -1.57 -3.44 15.55
N PRO A 145 -1.42 -3.54 16.89
CA PRO A 145 -0.38 -4.36 17.49
C PRO A 145 -0.52 -5.84 17.15
N ASN A 146 0.57 -6.60 17.23
CA ASN A 146 0.53 -8.05 17.03
C ASN A 146 -0.40 -8.71 18.07
N GLY A 147 -1.32 -9.55 17.61
CA GLY A 147 -2.34 -10.19 18.45
C GLY A 147 -3.54 -9.31 18.82
N ALA A 148 -3.56 -8.04 18.41
CA ALA A 148 -4.70 -7.15 18.60
C ALA A 148 -5.66 -7.20 17.40
N SER A 149 -6.86 -6.65 17.59
CA SER A 149 -7.88 -6.49 16.55
C SER A 149 -8.42 -5.07 16.54
N THR A 150 -8.82 -4.58 15.37
CA THR A 150 -9.54 -3.31 15.23
C THR A 150 -10.80 -3.54 14.40
N VAL A 151 -11.87 -2.82 14.72
CA VAL A 151 -13.10 -2.79 13.92
C VAL A 151 -13.05 -1.51 13.09
N LEU A 152 -13.17 -1.66 11.77
CA LEU A 152 -13.26 -0.54 10.86
C LEU A 152 -14.74 -0.16 10.72
N THR A 153 -15.05 1.10 10.94
CA THR A 153 -16.39 1.66 10.77
C THR A 153 -16.42 2.57 9.55
N CYS A 154 -17.56 2.53 8.85
CA CYS A 154 -17.84 3.35 7.67
C CYS A 154 -18.42 4.71 8.04
#